data_AF-A0A9C9N306-F1
#
_entry.id   AF-A0A9C9N306-F1
#
_cell.length_a   1.000
_cell.length_b   1.000
_cell.length_c   1.000
_cell.angle_alpha   90.00
_cell.angle_beta   90.00
_cell.angle_gamma   90.00
#
_symmetry.space_group_name_H-M   'P 1'
#
loop_
_entity.id
_entity.type
_entity.pdbx_description
1 polymer ?
#
loop_
_entity_poly.entity_id
_entity_poly.type
_entity_poly.pdbx_seq_one_letter_code
_entity_poly.pdbx_strand_id
1 'polypeptide(L)'
;MQMDISFKCPECGQQVKDGLIEMIFDLRDTRVTVGNVPAKVCPNCGQEFVDGYVAENVNRLVDRVTEDVESYAKKVLRPATVSRQIAITV
;
A
#
# COMPACT_ATOMS: atom_id res chain seq x y z
N MET A 1 -21.52 32.70 -1.48
CA MET A 1 -20.28 32.87 -2.26
C MET A 1 -19.49 31.59 -2.11
N GLN A 2 -19.50 30.75 -3.14
CA GLN A 2 -18.81 29.46 -3.11
C GLN A 2 -17.35 29.74 -3.44
N MET A 3 -16.47 29.60 -2.45
CA MET A 3 -15.04 29.82 -2.62
C MET A 3 -14.49 28.57 -3.30
N ASP A 4 -14.39 28.61 -4.63
CA ASP A 4 -13.66 27.64 -5.43
C ASP A 4 -12.18 27.73 -5.02
N ILE A 5 -11.80 27.02 -3.95
CA ILE A 5 -10.40 26.84 -3.57
C ILE A 5 -9.80 25.92 -4.64
N SER A 6 -9.37 26.57 -5.71
CA SER A 6 -8.53 26.00 -6.74
C SER A 6 -7.20 25.60 -6.09
N PHE A 7 -7.10 24.34 -5.68
CA PHE A 7 -5.84 23.78 -5.18
C PHE A 7 -4.82 23.80 -6.32
N LYS A 8 -3.70 24.48 -6.10
CA LYS A 8 -2.60 24.59 -7.05
C LYS A 8 -1.45 23.71 -6.59
N CYS A 9 -0.73 23.17 -7.55
CA CYS A 9 0.46 22.38 -7.28
C CYS A 9 1.51 23.27 -6.57
N PRO A 10 1.98 22.92 -5.36
CA PRO A 10 3.02 23.67 -4.67
C PRO A 10 4.35 23.70 -5.45
N GLU A 11 4.62 22.67 -6.26
CA GLU A 11 5.89 22.55 -7.00
C GLU A 11 5.96 23.45 -8.25
N CYS A 12 4.86 23.62 -8.97
CA CYS A 12 4.87 24.35 -10.25
C CYS A 12 3.80 25.44 -10.38
N GLY A 13 2.94 25.61 -9.38
CA GLY A 13 1.89 26.64 -9.36
C GLY A 13 0.70 26.39 -10.30
N GLN A 14 0.69 25.30 -11.07
CA GLN A 14 -0.39 24.95 -11.99
C GLN A 14 -1.59 24.34 -11.28
N GLN A 15 -2.76 24.42 -11.92
CA GLN A 15 -3.97 23.77 -11.44
C GLN A 15 -3.80 22.25 -11.44
N VAL A 16 -4.06 21.60 -10.31
CA VAL A 16 -4.14 20.14 -10.29
C VAL A 16 -5.54 19.68 -10.69
N LYS A 17 -5.65 18.42 -11.11
CA LYS A 17 -6.91 17.79 -11.48
C LYS A 17 -7.14 16.56 -10.63
N ASP A 18 -8.39 16.28 -10.30
CA ASP A 18 -8.74 15.00 -9.70
C ASP A 18 -8.43 13.85 -10.66
N GLY A 19 -7.92 12.76 -10.11
CA GLY A 19 -7.44 11.60 -10.84
C GLY A 19 -7.36 10.36 -9.95
N LEU A 20 -6.95 9.26 -10.56
CA LEU A 20 -6.70 8.00 -9.89
C LEU A 20 -5.22 7.65 -10.03
N ILE A 21 -4.60 7.26 -8.93
CA ILE A 21 -3.19 6.87 -8.90
C ILE A 21 -3.03 5.45 -8.37
N GLU A 22 -1.82 4.93 -8.51
CA GLU A 22 -1.39 3.68 -7.91
C GLU A 22 -0.43 3.97 -6.77
N MET A 23 -0.72 3.44 -5.59
CA MET A 23 0.17 3.51 -4.44
C MET A 23 0.86 2.17 -4.23
N ILE A 24 2.19 2.17 -4.19
CA ILE A 24 3.01 0.98 -3.99
C ILE A 24 3.61 1.02 -2.59
N PHE A 25 3.40 -0.04 -1.84
CA PHE A 25 3.92 -0.23 -0.50
C PHE A 25 4.91 -1.39 -0.50
N ASP A 26 6.18 -1.07 -0.31
CA ASP A 26 7.25 -2.05 -0.12
C ASP A 26 7.42 -2.35 1.37
N LEU A 27 6.88 -3.48 1.80
CA LEU A 27 7.11 -4.05 3.13
C LEU A 27 8.25 -5.07 3.02
N ARG A 28 8.86 -5.43 4.16
CA ARG A 28 10.11 -6.23 4.18
C ARG A 28 10.08 -7.46 3.27
N ASP A 29 8.98 -8.21 3.32
CA ASP A 29 8.83 -9.49 2.61
C ASP A 29 7.64 -9.47 1.64
N THR A 30 6.89 -8.36 1.57
CA THR A 30 5.63 -8.25 0.84
C THR A 30 5.54 -6.91 0.12
N ARG A 31 5.22 -6.94 -1.17
CA ARG A 31 4.88 -5.73 -1.95
C ARG A 31 3.37 -5.67 -2.14
N VAL A 32 2.76 -4.55 -1.75
CA VAL A 32 1.32 -4.30 -1.91
C VAL A 32 1.11 -3.14 -2.87
N THR A 33 0.39 -3.39 -3.95
CA THR A 33 0.00 -2.36 -4.92
C THR A 33 -1.48 -2.05 -4.75
N VAL A 34 -1.80 -0.80 -4.42
CA VAL A 34 -3.17 -0.31 -4.30
C VAL A 34 -3.45 0.63 -5.46
N GLY A 35 -4.17 0.12 -6.46
CA GLY A 35 -4.62 0.91 -7.61
C GLY A 35 -5.90 1.69 -7.35
N ASN A 36 -6.21 2.62 -8.25
CA ASN A 36 -7.44 3.42 -8.23
C ASN A 36 -7.61 4.26 -6.96
N VAL A 37 -6.51 4.79 -6.41
CA VAL A 37 -6.57 5.67 -5.25
C VAL A 37 -6.95 7.08 -5.70
N PRO A 38 -8.04 7.66 -5.18
CA PRO A 38 -8.44 9.02 -5.52
C PRO A 38 -7.41 10.02 -5.00
N ALA A 39 -6.85 10.80 -5.93
CA ALA A 39 -5.82 11.79 -5.65
C ALA A 39 -5.98 12.98 -6.60
N LYS A 40 -5.27 14.07 -6.31
CA LYS A 40 -5.10 15.15 -7.26
C LYS A 40 -3.75 15.02 -7.95
N VAL A 41 -3.73 15.08 -9.26
CA VAL A 41 -2.52 14.95 -10.07
C VAL A 41 -2.28 16.25 -10.81
N CYS A 42 -1.05 16.73 -10.78
CA CYS A 42 -0.64 17.86 -11.59
C CYS A 42 -0.33 17.39 -13.02
N PRO A 43 -1.07 17.84 -14.04
CA PRO A 43 -0.80 17.46 -15.43
C PRO A 43 0.51 18.04 -15.99
N ASN A 44 1.11 19.01 -15.31
CA ASN A 44 2.32 19.68 -15.77
C ASN A 44 3.60 19.02 -15.25
N CYS A 45 3.69 18.77 -13.93
CA CYS A 45 4.89 18.18 -13.31
C CYS A 45 4.72 16.71 -12.91
N GLY A 46 3.51 16.14 -13.01
CA GLY A 46 3.23 14.75 -12.65
C GLY A 46 3.13 14.48 -11.15
N GLN A 47 3.18 15.51 -10.30
CA GLN A 47 3.07 15.35 -8.85
C GLN A 47 1.67 14.91 -8.43
N GLU A 48 1.63 14.03 -7.44
CA GLU A 48 0.43 13.37 -6.93
C GLU A 48 0.17 13.82 -5.50
N PHE A 49 -1.09 14.18 -5.21
CA PHE A 49 -1.50 14.71 -3.91
C PHE A 49 -2.68 13.87 -3.40
N VAL A 50 -2.42 13.09 -2.37
CA VAL A 50 -3.43 12.24 -1.71
C VAL A 50 -3.93 12.96 -0.46
N ASP A 51 -5.26 13.00 -0.29
CA ASP A 51 -5.84 13.56 0.93
C ASP A 51 -5.50 12.68 2.14
N GLY A 52 -5.31 13.29 3.31
CA GLY A 52 -4.96 12.56 4.54
C GLY A 52 -5.98 11.48 4.90
N TYR A 53 -7.27 11.72 4.67
CA TYR A 53 -8.31 10.72 4.89
C TYR A 53 -8.16 9.52 3.94
N VAL A 54 -7.85 9.78 2.66
CA VAL A 54 -7.65 8.70 1.68
C VAL A 54 -6.40 7.91 2.04
N ALA A 55 -5.30 8.59 2.35
CA ALA A 55 -4.05 7.95 2.75
C ALA A 55 -4.21 7.06 3.99
N GLU A 56 -4.94 7.53 5.02
CA GLU A 56 -5.23 6.74 6.22
C GLU A 56 -6.03 5.47 5.88
N ASN A 57 -7.05 5.60 5.02
CA ASN A 57 -7.85 4.45 4.60
C ASN A 57 -7.05 3.43 3.80
N VAL A 58 -6.17 3.88 2.89
CA VAL A 58 -5.28 3.00 2.14
C VAL A 58 -4.30 2.32 3.09
N ASN A 59 -3.68 3.04 4.02
CA ASN A 59 -2.75 2.46 4.98
C ASN A 59 -3.43 1.35 5.82
N ARG A 60 -4.62 1.65 6.35
CA ARG A 60 -5.41 0.68 7.12
C ARG A 60 -5.80 -0.56 6.30
N LEU A 61 -6.02 -0.40 4.99
CA LEU A 61 -6.27 -1.53 4.09
C LEU A 61 -5.00 -2.39 3.92
N VAL A 62 -3.86 -1.75 3.68
CA VAL A 62 -2.55 -2.42 3.52
C VAL A 62 -2.18 -3.20 4.78
N ASP A 63 -2.38 -2.61 5.97
CA ASP A 63 -2.11 -3.27 7.25
C ASP A 63 -2.90 -4.59 7.36
N ARG A 64 -4.23 -4.52 7.17
CA ARG A 64 -5.11 -5.71 7.27
C ARG A 64 -4.74 -6.81 6.28
N VAL A 65 -4.47 -6.43 5.02
CA VAL A 65 -4.11 -7.39 3.97
C VAL A 65 -2.79 -8.06 4.29
N THR A 66 -1.81 -7.29 4.77
CA THR A 66 -0.50 -7.83 5.14
C THR A 66 -0.63 -8.77 6.33
N GLU A 67 -1.38 -8.41 7.37
CA GLU A 67 -1.62 -9.29 8.53
C GLU A 67 -2.25 -10.63 8.13
N ASP A 68 -3.23 -10.61 7.23
CA ASP A 68 -3.89 -11.82 6.75
C ASP A 68 -2.95 -12.71 5.91
N VAL A 69 -2.18 -12.11 5.01
CA VAL A 69 -1.16 -12.80 4.21
C VAL A 69 -0.10 -13.42 5.11
N GLU A 70 0.41 -12.70 6.10
CA GLU A 70 1.39 -13.20 7.08
C GLU A 70 0.85 -14.37 7.91
N SER A 71 -0.41 -14.26 8.34
CA SER A 71 -1.12 -15.32 9.08
C SER A 71 -1.28 -16.58 8.22
N TYR A 72 -1.65 -16.42 6.95
CA TYR A 72 -1.76 -17.52 6.00
C TYR A 72 -0.39 -18.15 5.72
N ALA A 73 0.62 -17.33 5.44
CA ALA A 73 1.99 -17.77 5.18
C ALA A 73 2.54 -18.61 6.35
N LYS A 74 2.37 -18.17 7.60
CA LYS A 74 2.79 -18.94 8.78
C LYS A 74 2.09 -20.29 8.95
N LYS A 75 0.85 -20.42 8.46
CA LYS A 75 0.09 -21.69 8.51
C LYS A 75 0.54 -22.65 7.41
N VAL A 76 0.79 -22.13 6.21
CA VAL A 76 1.07 -22.94 5.01
C VAL A 76 2.56 -23.26 4.86
N LEU A 77 3.45 -22.31 5.15
CA LEU A 77 4.90 -22.45 5.01
C LEU A 77 5.57 -23.13 6.21
N ARG A 78 4.82 -23.75 7.15
CA ARG A 78 5.47 -24.61 8.15
C ARG A 78 6.17 -25.74 7.40
N PRO A 79 7.52 -25.82 7.40
CA PRO A 79 8.15 -27.06 6.98
C PRO A 79 7.65 -28.13 7.96
N ALA A 80 7.20 -29.26 7.44
CA ALA A 80 7.08 -30.46 8.24
C ALA A 80 8.50 -30.84 8.66
N THR A 81 9.02 -30.25 9.73
CA THR A 81 10.19 -30.80 10.44
C THR A 81 9.69 -32.06 11.12
N VAL A 82 9.54 -33.12 10.33
CA VAL A 82 9.42 -34.48 10.85
C VAL A 82 10.77 -34.77 11.47
N SER A 83 10.87 -34.57 12.78
CA SER A 83 12.00 -35.05 13.57
C SER A 83 12.09 -36.57 13.37
N ARG A 84 12.94 -37.02 12.44
CA ARG A 84 13.30 -38.43 12.35
C ARG A 84 14.17 -38.76 13.56
N GLN A 85 13.56 -39.31 14.60
CA GLN A 85 14.33 -40.05 15.59
C GLN A 85 14.83 -41.33 14.91
N ILE A 86 16.15 -41.46 14.81
CA ILE A 86 16.82 -42.69 14.37
C ILE A 86 17.46 -43.26 15.64
N ALA A 87 16.89 -44.35 16.16
CA ALA A 87 17.53 -45.11 17.23
C ALA A 87 18.50 -46.11 16.60
N ILE A 88 19.77 -46.06 17.01
CA ILE A 88 20.77 -47.07 16.66
C ILE A 88 21.08 -47.82 17.95
N THR A 89 20.85 -49.13 17.96
CA THR A 89 21.24 -50.04 19.05
C THR A 89 22.51 -50.75 18.63
N VAL A 90 23.53 -50.71 19.50
CA VAL A 90 24.80 -51.44 19.36
C VAL A 90 24.76 -52.77 20.08
#